data_AF-A0A0C2E2F0-F1
#
_entry.id   AF-A0A0C2E2F0-F1
#
_cell.length_a   1.000
_cell.length_b   1.000
_cell.length_c   1.000
_cell.angle_alpha   90.00
_cell.angle_beta   90.00
_cell.angle_gamma   90.00
#
_symmetry.space_group_name_H-M   'P 1'
#
loop_
_entity.id
_entity.type
_entity.pdbx_description
1 polymer ?
#
loop_
_entity_poly.entity_id
_entity_poly.type
_entity_poly.pdbx_seq_one_letter_code
_entity_poly.pdbx_strand_id
1 'polypeptide(L)'
;MDTVSVKKLNLRTAVSSDVGDNIEYKELTDSLKISRQVWDRLYKYQKKGVVWLSGLHEQYVGGILADEMGLGKTVQVIAFLRALDESQKQDNYMK
;
A
#
# COMPACT_ATOMS: atom_id res chain seq x y z
N MET A 1 -38.44 4.51 -10.00
CA MET A 1 -38.08 3.14 -10.39
C MET A 1 -36.66 3.10 -10.93
N ASP A 2 -35.55 3.07 -10.21
CA ASP A 2 -35.14 3.55 -8.89
C ASP A 2 -33.63 3.69 -9.00
N THR A 3 -33.13 4.92 -9.17
CA THR A 3 -31.70 5.19 -9.06
C THR A 3 -31.38 5.26 -7.57
N VAL A 4 -31.04 4.12 -6.97
CA VAL A 4 -30.60 4.07 -5.58
C VAL A 4 -29.28 4.81 -5.46
N SER A 5 -29.42 6.06 -5.02
CA SER A 5 -28.39 6.97 -4.57
C SER A 5 -27.51 6.28 -3.52
N VAL A 6 -26.40 5.69 -3.95
CA VAL A 6 -25.37 5.20 -3.04
C VAL A 6 -24.70 6.44 -2.44
N LYS A 7 -25.11 6.78 -1.22
CA LYS A 7 -24.54 7.84 -0.38
C LYS A 7 -23.02 7.79 -0.45
N LYS A 8 -22.43 8.80 -1.09
CA LYS A 8 -21.01 9.15 -1.00
C LYS A 8 -20.74 9.46 0.47
N LEU A 9 -20.27 8.46 1.21
CA LEU A 9 -20.01 8.58 2.64
C LEU A 9 -18.83 9.54 2.81
N ASN A 10 -19.15 10.78 3.17
CA ASN A 10 -18.20 11.77 3.65
C ASN A 10 -17.53 11.22 4.92
N LEU A 11 -16.30 10.74 4.82
CA LEU A 11 -15.39 10.68 5.97
C LEU A 11 -14.32 11.76 5.77
N ARG A 12 -14.68 13.00 6.11
CA ARG A 12 -13.73 14.04 6.48
C ARG A 12 -13.40 13.80 7.95
N THR A 13 -12.26 13.18 8.24
CA THR A 13 -11.61 13.31 9.54
C THR A 13 -10.25 13.93 9.32
N ALA A 14 -10.06 15.04 10.02
CA ALA A 14 -8.99 16.01 9.87
C ALA A 14 -7.60 15.45 10.25
N VAL A 15 -6.64 15.82 9.40
CA VAL A 15 -5.29 16.35 9.71
C VAL A 15 -4.28 15.42 10.42
N SER A 16 -3.22 15.08 9.70
CA SER A 16 -1.86 15.51 10.05
C SER A 16 -1.05 15.67 8.76
N SER A 17 -0.46 16.86 8.63
CA SER A 17 0.52 17.27 7.63
C SER A 17 1.63 16.25 7.46
N ASP A 18 1.91 15.85 6.22
CA ASP A 18 3.26 15.80 5.62
C ASP A 18 3.14 15.33 4.16
N VAL A 19 3.59 16.21 3.25
CA VAL A 19 4.12 15.95 1.89
C VAL A 19 3.30 15.04 0.95
N GLY A 20 2.66 15.65 -0.05
CA GLY A 20 2.62 15.12 -1.44
C GLY A 20 1.90 13.81 -1.74
N ASP A 21 1.12 13.22 -0.83
CA ASP A 21 0.46 11.94 -1.13
C ASP A 21 -0.63 12.08 -2.21
N ASN A 22 -0.46 11.40 -3.34
CA ASN A 22 -1.49 11.19 -4.36
C ASN A 22 -2.76 10.60 -3.72
N ILE A 23 -3.94 11.05 -4.17
CA ILE A 23 -5.23 10.63 -3.57
C ILE A 23 -5.49 9.13 -3.75
N GLU A 24 -4.92 8.53 -4.80
CA GLU A 24 -5.22 7.16 -5.22
C GLU A 24 -4.17 6.14 -4.75
N TYR A 25 -2.90 6.56 -4.63
CA TYR A 25 -1.77 5.68 -4.35
C TYR A 25 -0.85 6.26 -3.26
N LYS A 26 -0.23 5.38 -2.50
CA LYS A 26 0.87 5.69 -1.58
C LYS A 26 2.18 5.19 -2.19
N GLU A 27 3.15 6.08 -2.31
CA GLU A 27 4.52 5.74 -2.64
C GLU A 27 5.18 5.04 -1.43
N LEU A 28 5.78 3.88 -1.68
CA LEU A 28 6.52 3.11 -0.69
C LEU A 28 8.01 3.42 -0.80
N THR A 29 8.50 3.44 -2.04
CA THR A 29 9.87 3.74 -2.44
C THR A 29 9.85 4.38 -3.84
N ASP A 30 11.01 4.76 -4.38
CA ASP A 30 11.10 5.47 -5.68
C ASP A 30 10.50 4.67 -6.84
N SER A 31 10.51 3.34 -6.74
CA SER A 31 10.03 2.42 -7.78
C SER A 31 8.70 1.72 -7.46
N LEU A 32 8.24 1.78 -6.21
CA LEU A 32 7.09 1.01 -5.74
C LEU A 32 6.00 1.88 -5.13
N LYS A 33 4.76 1.58 -5.53
CA LYS A 33 3.56 2.18 -4.97
C LYS A 33 2.47 1.17 -4.72
N ILE A 34 1.54 1.55 -3.85
CA ILE A 34 0.41 0.72 -3.46
C ILE A 34 -0.87 1.56 -3.38
N SER A 35 -2.01 0.99 -3.77
CA SER A 35 -3.31 1.63 -3.63
C SER A 35 -3.58 2.06 -2.18
N ARG A 36 -4.06 3.30 -2.01
CA ARG A 36 -4.39 3.87 -0.70
C ARG A 36 -5.44 3.05 0.04
N GLN A 37 -6.37 2.40 -0.68
CA GLN A 37 -7.39 1.53 -0.09
C GLN A 37 -6.81 0.33 0.64
N VAL A 38 -5.73 -0.24 0.11
CA VAL A 38 -5.02 -1.36 0.74
C VAL A 38 -4.16 -0.83 1.89
N TRP A 39 -3.42 0.27 1.63
CA TRP A 39 -2.56 0.90 2.63
C TRP A 39 -3.30 1.27 3.91
N ASP A 40 -4.48 1.90 3.81
CA ASP A 40 -5.21 2.39 4.98
C ASP A 40 -5.81 1.28 5.83
N ARG A 41 -5.96 0.07 5.28
CA ARG A 41 -6.41 -1.12 6.02
C ARG A 41 -5.29 -1.80 6.81
N LEU A 42 -4.03 -1.46 6.57
CA LEU A 42 -2.89 -2.03 7.28
C LEU A 42 -2.66 -1.35 8.63
N TYR A 43 -2.28 -2.14 9.64
CA TYR A 43 -1.83 -1.59 10.91
C TYR A 43 -0.47 -0.89 10.76
N LYS A 44 -0.15 0.04 11.68
CA LYS A 44 1.09 0.81 11.64
C LYS A 44 2.35 -0.05 11.56
N TYR A 45 2.37 -1.19 12.25
CA TYR A 45 3.51 -2.12 12.21
C TYR A 45 3.59 -2.89 10.89
N GLN A 46 2.43 -3.28 10.31
CA GLN A 46 2.37 -3.92 9.00
C GLN A 46 2.86 -2.98 7.90
N LYS A 47 2.49 -1.70 7.98
CA LYS A 47 2.99 -0.65 7.07
C LYS A 47 4.52 -0.57 7.08
N LYS A 48 5.13 -0.64 8.26
CA LYS A 48 6.60 -0.68 8.38
C LYS A 48 7.20 -1.92 7.73
N GLY A 49 6.60 -3.09 7.94
CA GLY A 49 7.04 -4.34 7.30
C GLY A 49 6.98 -4.29 5.78
N VAL A 50 5.90 -3.72 5.22
CA VAL A 50 5.74 -3.55 3.77
C VAL A 50 6.79 -2.59 3.20
N VAL A 51 7.02 -1.43 3.84
CA VAL A 51 8.06 -0.48 3.41
C VAL A 51 9.46 -1.11 3.49
N TRP A 52 9.73 -1.91 4.53
CA TRP A 52 10.99 -2.63 4.65
C TRP A 52 11.17 -3.67 3.54
N LEU A 53 10.13 -4.46 3.22
CA LEU A 53 10.16 -5.40 2.10
C LEU A 53 10.38 -4.70 0.75
N SER A 54 9.77 -3.52 0.54
CA SER A 54 10.01 -2.70 -0.64
C SER A 54 11.47 -2.25 -0.75
N GLY A 55 12.09 -1.82 0.35
CA GLY A 55 13.51 -1.46 0.34
C GLY A 55 14.44 -2.63 0.03
N LEU A 56 14.14 -3.84 0.55
CA LEU A 56 14.90 -5.05 0.22
C LEU A 56 14.80 -5.40 -1.28
N HIS A 57 13.62 -5.23 -1.86
CA HIS A 57 13.39 -5.45 -3.28
C HIS A 57 14.22 -4.51 -4.16
N GLU A 58 14.32 -3.23 -3.81
CA GLU A 58 15.16 -2.26 -4.54
C GLU A 58 16.65 -2.57 -4.46
N GLN A 59 17.07 -3.20 -3.36
CA GLN A 59 18.44 -3.66 -3.16
C GLN A 59 18.70 -5.03 -3.82
N TYR A 60 17.71 -5.66 -4.45
CA TYR A 60 17.78 -7.00 -5.03
C TYR A 60 18.22 -8.08 -4.04
N VAL A 61 17.84 -7.93 -2.76
CA VAL A 61 18.17 -8.88 -1.69
C VAL A 61 16.90 -9.48 -1.08
N GLY A 62 17.03 -10.70 -0.55
CA GLY A 62 16.00 -11.34 0.26
C GLY A 62 16.06 -10.91 1.72
N GLY A 63 14.98 -11.18 2.47
CA GLY A 63 14.92 -10.97 3.91
C GLY A 63 13.99 -11.97 4.59
N ILE A 64 14.20 -12.18 5.89
CA ILE A 64 13.36 -13.06 6.71
C ILE A 64 12.44 -12.19 7.55
N LEU A 65 11.13 -12.30 7.33
CA LEU A 65 10.12 -11.61 8.11
C LEU A 65 9.80 -12.40 9.40
N ALA A 66 10.57 -12.16 10.45
CA ALA A 66 10.53 -12.89 11.72
C ALA A 66 9.66 -12.21 12.81
N ASP A 67 8.60 -11.49 12.42
CA ASP A 67 7.64 -10.89 13.37
C ASP A 67 6.96 -11.96 14.25
N GLU A 68 6.44 -11.55 15.41
CA GLU A 68 5.68 -12.42 16.31
C GLU A 68 4.48 -13.10 15.62
N MET A 69 4.04 -14.25 16.15
CA MET A 69 2.88 -14.97 15.65
C MET A 69 1.59 -14.14 15.88
N GLY A 70 0.66 -14.17 14.93
CA GLY A 70 -0.59 -13.40 15.02
C GLY A 70 -0.53 -11.97 14.50
N LEU A 71 0.66 -11.42 14.20
CA LEU A 71 0.80 -10.05 13.66
C LEU A 71 0.38 -9.93 12.17
N GLY A 72 0.06 -11.05 11.51
CA GLY A 72 -0.42 -11.05 10.14
C GLY A 72 0.70 -10.85 9.10
N LYS A 73 1.77 -11.63 9.21
CA LYS A 73 2.88 -11.68 8.22
C LYS A 73 2.38 -11.93 6.79
N THR A 74 1.38 -12.81 6.63
CA THR A 74 0.76 -13.09 5.33
C THR A 74 0.17 -11.84 4.68
N VAL A 75 -0.52 -11.00 5.46
CA VAL A 75 -1.10 -9.75 4.95
C VAL A 75 -0.02 -8.76 4.52
N GLN A 76 1.10 -8.69 5.25
CA GLN A 76 2.24 -7.85 4.86
C GLN A 76 2.81 -8.30 3.50
N VAL A 77 3.02 -9.60 3.31
CA VAL A 77 3.53 -10.14 2.03
C VAL A 77 2.54 -9.91 0.90
N ILE A 78 1.23 -10.12 1.11
CA ILE A 78 0.20 -9.86 0.08
C ILE A 78 0.18 -8.37 -0.30
N ALA A 79 0.24 -7.46 0.67
CA ALA A 79 0.27 -6.03 0.40
C ALA A 79 1.52 -5.64 -0.42
N PHE A 80 2.68 -6.23 -0.09
CA PHE A 80 3.91 -6.04 -0.85
C PHE A 80 3.79 -6.58 -2.30
N LEU A 81 3.27 -7.79 -2.50
CA LEU A 81 3.04 -8.35 -3.84
C LEU A 81 2.06 -7.50 -4.67
N ARG A 82 1.03 -6.95 -4.01
CA ARG A 82 0.09 -6.04 -4.65
C ARG A 82 0.78 -4.75 -5.13
N ALA A 83 1.70 -4.21 -4.33
CA ALA A 83 2.48 -3.04 -4.71
C ALA A 83 3.36 -3.31 -5.95
N LEU A 84 3.96 -4.50 -6.03
CA LEU A 84 4.74 -4.94 -7.20
C LEU A 84 3.87 -5.00 -8.48
N ASP A 85 2.70 -5.64 -8.42
CA ASP A 85 1.77 -5.75 -9.55
C ASP A 85 1.26 -4.37 -10.02
N GLU A 86 0.91 -3.49 -9.09
CA GLU A 86 0.42 -2.15 -9.42
C GLU A 86 1.51 -1.25 -10.03
N SER A 87 2.76 -1.41 -9.59
CA SER A 87 3.88 -0.63 -10.12
C SER A 87 4.29 -1.11 -11.51
N GLN A 88 4.35 -2.43 -11.75
CA GLN A 88 4.68 -3.00 -13.07
C GLN A 88 3.63 -2.71 -14.15
N LYS A 89 2.34 -2.61 -13.78
CA LYS A 89 1.27 -2.31 -14.74
C LYS A 89 1.39 -0.93 -15.37
N GLN A 90 2.02 0.03 -14.69
CA GLN A 90 2.20 1.36 -15.25
C GLN A 90 3.34 1.44 -16.25
N ASP A 91 4.44 0.73 -16.00
CA ASP A 91 5.57 0.66 -16.93
C ASP A 91 5.18 0.03 -18.27
N ASN A 92 4.24 -0.93 -18.26
CA ASN A 92 3.77 -1.61 -19.47
C ASN A 92 2.70 -0.82 -20.25
N TYR A 93 2.07 0.20 -19.66
CA TYR A 93 1.10 1.07 -20.36
C TYR A 93 1.76 2.26 -21.08
N MET A 94 3.05 2.49 -20.83
CA MET A 94 3.85 3.57 -21.41
C MET A 94 4.80 3.09 -22.53
N LYS A 95 4.66 1.83 -22.99
CA LYS A 95 5.33 1.27 -24.18
C LYS A 95 4.34 1.12 -25.31
#